data_AF-A0AB73K440-F1
#
_entry.id   AF-A0AB73K440-F1
#
_cell.length_a   1.000
_cell.length_b   1.000
_cell.length_c   1.000
_cell.angle_alpha   90.00
_cell.angle_beta   90.00
_cell.angle_gamma   90.00
#
_symmetry.space_group_name_H-M   'P 1'
#
loop_
_entity.id
_entity.type
_entity.pdbx_description
1 polymer ?
#
loop_
_entity_poly.entity_id
_entity_poly.type
_entity_poly.pdbx_seq_one_letter_code
_entity_poly.pdbx_strand_id
1 'polypeptide(L)' 'MSTKNLRNNTKLRYRAIKEEYRLQVKRNNGMPLTQIYRQFIYPKFFISRQTLYTIIFTPDSDLN' A
#
# COMPACT_ATOMS: atom_id res chain seq x y z
N MET A 1 25.49 7.17 -1.53
CA MET A 1 24.32 6.47 -0.93
C MET A 1 24.12 5.14 -1.64
N SER A 2 24.07 4.02 -0.91
CA SER A 2 23.87 2.68 -1.51
C SER A 2 22.43 2.52 -2.00
N THR A 3 22.26 2.31 -3.31
CA THR A 3 20.95 2.12 -3.97
C THR A 3 20.18 0.90 -3.46
N LYS A 4 20.89 -0.09 -2.91
CA LYS A 4 20.33 -1.31 -2.33
C LYS A 4 19.45 -1.01 -1.10
N ASN A 5 19.87 -0.08 -0.24
CA ASN A 5 19.12 0.28 0.96
C ASN A 5 17.82 1.03 0.62
N LEU A 6 17.83 1.85 -0.43
CA LEU A 6 16.65 2.59 -0.90
C LEU A 6 15.57 1.64 -1.46
N ARG A 7 15.97 0.59 -2.21
CA ARG A 7 15.06 -0.46 -2.68
C ARG A 7 14.42 -1.21 -1.52
N ASN A 8 15.19 -1.56 -0.49
CA ASN A 8 14.67 -2.25 0.69
C ASN A 8 13.63 -1.41 1.44
N ASN A 9 13.91 -0.12 1.67
CA ASN A 9 12.95 0.78 2.32
C ASN A 9 11.66 0.95 1.51
N THR A 10 11.77 0.99 0.17
CA THR A 10 10.60 1.06 -0.71
C THR A 10 9.74 -0.19 -0.61
N LYS A 11 10.37 -1.38 -0.63
CA LYS A 11 9.66 -2.67 -0.46
C LYS A 11 8.94 -2.76 0.88
N LEU A 12 9.60 -2.33 1.97
CA LEU A 12 8.99 -2.28 3.30
C LEU A 12 7.77 -1.35 3.33
N ARG A 13 7.87 -0.17 2.69
CA ARG A 13 6.74 0.76 2.59
C ARG A 13 5.57 0.16 1.80
N TYR A 14 5.85 -0.53 0.69
CA TYR A 14 4.82 -1.18 -0.13
C TYR A 14 4.10 -2.28 0.66
N ARG A 15 4.84 -3.10 1.41
CA ARG A 15 4.26 -4.11 2.31
C ARG A 15 3.33 -3.49 3.34
N ALA A 16 3.79 -2.45 4.05
CA ALA A 16 3.00 -1.78 5.07
C ALA A 16 1.68 -1.21 4.52
N ILE A 17 1.73 -0.61 3.32
CA ILE A 17 0.53 -0.08 2.65
C ILE A 17 -0.42 -1.19 2.23
N LYS A 18 0.11 -2.29 1.68
CA LYS A 18 -0.68 -3.43 1.21
C LYS A 18 -1.39 -4.14 2.37
N GLU A 19 -0.69 -4.33 3.48
CA GLU A 19 -1.25 -4.90 4.71
C GLU A 19 -2.35 -4.01 5.30
N GLU A 20 -2.12 -2.69 5.39
CA GLU A 20 -3.17 -1.76 5.84
C GLU A 20 -4.40 -1.84 4.94
N TYR A 21 -4.21 -1.82 3.62
CA TYR A 21 -5.32 -1.92 2.68
C TYR A 21 -6.11 -3.22 2.86
N ARG A 22 -5.44 -4.37 2.96
CA ARG A 22 -6.07 -5.68 3.21
C ARG A 22 -6.85 -5.69 4.53
N LEU A 23 -6.27 -5.12 5.59
CA LEU A 23 -6.91 -5.01 6.89
C LEU A 23 -8.21 -4.19 6.80
N GLN A 24 -8.17 -3.05 6.11
CA GLN A 24 -9.33 -2.18 5.97
C GLN A 24 -10.42 -2.77 5.07
N VAL A 25 -10.05 -3.50 4.01
CA VAL A 25 -11.01 -4.26 3.18
C VAL A 25 -11.72 -5.32 4.03
N LYS A 26 -10.97 -6.05 4.87
CA LYS A 26 -11.54 -7.08 5.75
C LYS A 26 -12.45 -6.48 6.83
N ARG A 27 -12.08 -5.35 7.42
CA ARG A 27 -12.85 -4.66 8.47
C ARG A 27 -14.11 -3.99 7.93
N ASN A 28 -14.01 -3.39 6.76
CA ASN A 28 -15.08 -2.61 6.13
C ASN A 28 -15.65 -3.37 4.94
N ASN A 29 -16.13 -4.60 5.18
CA ASN A 29 -16.61 -5.50 4.13
C ASN A 29 -17.61 -4.80 3.18
N GLY A 30 -17.31 -4.78 1.88
CA GLY A 30 -18.11 -4.11 0.86
C GLY A 30 -17.81 -2.63 0.64
N MET A 31 -16.90 -2.02 1.40
CA MET A 31 -16.49 -0.63 1.17
C MET A 31 -15.67 -0.51 -0.13
N PRO A 32 -16.03 0.42 -1.04
CA PRO A 32 -15.26 0.69 -2.25
C PRO A 32 -13.80 1.09 -1.95
N LEU A 33 -12.88 0.66 -2.81
CA LEU A 33 -11.46 1.03 -2.73
C LEU A 33 -11.24 2.54 -2.60
N THR A 34 -12.03 3.35 -3.31
CA THR A 34 -11.93 4.82 -3.26
C THR A 34 -12.27 5.39 -1.88
N GLN A 35 -13.23 4.79 -1.15
CA GLN A 35 -13.53 5.16 0.23
C GLN A 35 -12.42 4.71 1.18
N ILE A 36 -11.96 3.46 1.05
CA ILE A 36 -10.83 2.94 1.85
C ILE A 36 -9.58 3.82 1.66
N TYR A 37 -9.30 4.20 0.42
CA TYR A 37 -8.19 5.08 0.08
C TYR A 37 -8.30 6.45 0.78
N ARG A 38 -9.46 7.12 0.67
CA ARG A 38 -9.66 8.46 1.24
C ARG A 38 -9.63 8.45 2.76
N GLN A 39 -10.21 7.43 3.39
CA GLN A 39 -10.40 7.39 4.85
C GLN A 39 -9.20 6.81 5.60
N PHE A 40 -8.49 5.82 5.03
CA PHE A 40 -7.47 5.07 5.78
C PHE A 40 -6.07 5.13 5.17
N ILE A 41 -5.95 5.10 3.84
CA ILE A 41 -4.64 5.00 3.18
C ILE A 41 -4.00 6.38 2.99
N TYR A 42 -4.72 7.32 2.37
CA TYR A 42 -4.22 8.66 2.10
C TYR A 42 -3.76 9.40 3.36
N PRO A 43 -4.56 9.49 4.45
CA PRO A 43 -4.14 10.23 5.64
C PRO A 43 -2.95 9.60 6.38
N LYS A 44 -2.68 8.30 6.15
CA LYS A 44 -1.58 7.57 6.82
C LYS A 44 -0.28 7.58 6.00
N PHE A 45 -0.38 7.43 4.69
CA PHE A 45 0.79 7.19 3.83
C PHE A 45 1.08 8.30 2.82
N PHE A 46 0.15 9.24 2.64
CA PHE A 46 0.25 10.39 1.73
C PHE A 46 0.67 9.99 0.31
N ILE A 47 0.06 8.92 -0.21
CA ILE A 47 0.29 8.42 -1.57
C ILE A 47 -0.90 8.74 -2.47
N SER A 48 -0.65 8.83 -3.78
CA SER A 48 -1.73 8.95 -4.75
C SER A 48 -2.54 7.65 -4.85
N ARG A 49 -3.78 7.75 -5.34
CA ARG A 49 -4.62 6.57 -5.61
C ARG A 49 -3.99 5.66 -6.66
N GLN A 50 -3.31 6.23 -7.66
CA GLN A 50 -2.63 5.46 -8.69
C GLN A 50 -1.46 4.65 -8.10
N THR A 51 -0.70 5.26 -7.18
CA THR A 51 0.34 4.56 -6.43
C THR A 51 -0.24 3.40 -5.60
N LEU A 52 -1.39 3.60 -4.97
CA LEU A 52 -2.07 2.51 -4.25
C LEU A 52 -2.42 1.36 -5.19
N TYR A 53 -2.97 1.65 -6.38
CA TYR A 53 -3.23 0.61 -7.39
C TYR A 53 -1.97 -0.16 -7.77
N THR A 54 -0.87 0.53 -8.06
CA THR A 54 0.42 -0.12 -8.35
C THR A 54 0.84 -1.05 -7.22
N ILE A 55 0.73 -0.59 -5.96
CA ILE A 55 1.12 -1.39 -4.79
C ILE A 55 0.23 -2.63 -4.64
N ILE A 56 -1.09 -2.49 -4.82
CA ILE A 56 -2.04 -3.62 -4.71
C ILE A 56 -1.72 -4.69 -5.75
N PHE A 57 -1.44 -4.28 -6.99
CA PHE A 57 -1.14 -5.19 -8.10
C PHE A 57 0.30 -5.68 -8.16
N THR A 58 1.21 -5.11 -7.38
CA THR A 58 2.60 -5.61 -7.28
C THR A 58 2.59 -6.99 -6.60
N PRO A 59 3.12 -8.04 -7.24
CA PRO A 59 3.23 -9.38 -6.63
C PRO A 59 4.02 -9.37 -5.32
N ASP A 60 3.65 -10.24 -4.38
CA ASP A 60 4.36 -10.33 -3.09
C ASP A 60 5.80 -10.89 -3.26
N SER A 61 6.07 -11.63 -4.33
CA SER A 61 7.42 -12.07 -4.74
C SER A 61 8.36 -10.91 -5.00
N ASP A 62 7.85 -9.80 -5.55
CA ASP A 62 8.65 -8.63 -5.93
C ASP A 62 8.96 -7.72 -4.71
N LEU A 63 8.26 -7.97 -3.60
CA LEU A 63 8.43 -7.27 -2.34
C LEU A 63 9.37 -8.02 -1.37
N ASN A 64 9.78 -9.26 -1.67
CA ASN A 64 10.78 -10.04 -0.92
C ASN A 64 12.22 -9.68 -1.30
#